data_AF-A0A9Q0DUG9-F1
#
_entry.id   AF-A0A9Q0DUG9-F1
#
_cell.length_a   1.000
_cell.length_b   1.000
_cell.length_c   1.000
_cell.angle_alpha   90.00
_cell.angle_beta   90.00
_cell.angle_gamma   90.00
#
_symmetry.space_group_name_H-M   'P 1'
#
loop_
_entity.id
_entity.type
_entity.pdbx_description
1 polymer ?
#
loop_
_entity_poly.entity_id
_entity_poly.type
_entity_poly.pdbx_seq_one_letter_code
_entity_poly.pdbx_strand_id
1 'polypeptide(L)'
;MKLTRKLVLAKAKASDLNSVKKLNCCGCSLSDISIFSQIPNIEVLTLSVNSISSLSPLAGCHSLCELYLRRNTIQSLSELCHLRSLPRLKVMWLAENPCCGGEANKYRLAVLRCLPRLQKLDNQVVTEEELSLALTHGEDITTPPGTDQEQLSTNGMADVDTENDHLNYNMEETNKIREQLGMKPLARDKFASLSSPLTEEPKLVFKRTHTLDAVLLLMKDLDGEELQTVHTVAQNRLQMYTVGTETLKDAVRTEKTTDMQH
;
A
#
# COMPACT_ATOMS: atom_id res chain seq x y z
N MET A 1 -18.79 -24.12 -4.86
CA MET A 1 -19.75 -24.61 -3.82
C MET A 1 -19.90 -23.53 -2.74
N LYS A 2 -21.11 -23.36 -2.17
CA LYS A 2 -21.34 -22.43 -1.05
C LYS A 2 -21.12 -23.11 0.30
N LEU A 3 -20.38 -22.46 1.19
CA LEU A 3 -20.23 -22.90 2.57
C LEU A 3 -21.49 -22.53 3.38
N THR A 4 -22.30 -23.53 3.74
CA THR A 4 -23.56 -23.31 4.47
C THR A 4 -23.37 -23.35 5.98
N ARG A 5 -24.28 -22.71 6.73
CA ARG A 5 -24.32 -22.76 8.21
C ARG A 5 -24.27 -24.19 8.74
N LYS A 6 -25.05 -25.10 8.15
CA LYS A 6 -25.09 -26.52 8.55
C LYS A 6 -23.71 -27.18 8.41
N LEU A 7 -23.01 -26.93 7.30
CA LEU A 7 -21.69 -27.49 7.06
C LEU A 7 -20.64 -26.92 8.01
N VAL A 8 -20.70 -25.62 8.31
CA VAL A 8 -19.83 -24.96 9.29
C VAL A 8 -20.01 -25.59 10.67
N LEU A 9 -21.25 -25.65 11.17
CA LEU A 9 -21.55 -26.20 12.50
C LEU A 9 -21.13 -27.68 12.60
N ALA A 10 -21.36 -28.47 11.55
CA ALA A 10 -20.94 -29.86 11.50
C ALA A 10 -19.41 -30.02 11.52
N LYS A 11 -18.67 -29.24 10.71
CA LYS A 11 -17.20 -29.30 10.65
C LYS A 11 -16.55 -28.76 11.93
N ALA A 12 -17.11 -27.72 12.53
CA ALA A 12 -16.62 -27.12 13.76
C ALA A 12 -17.06 -27.88 15.03
N LYS A 13 -17.97 -28.86 14.90
CA LYS A 13 -18.64 -29.52 16.03
C LYS A 13 -19.23 -28.51 17.02
N ALA A 14 -19.83 -27.45 16.47
CA ALA A 14 -20.37 -26.33 17.22
C ALA A 14 -21.90 -26.33 17.20
N SER A 15 -22.52 -25.87 18.28
CA SER A 15 -23.97 -25.64 18.35
C SER A 15 -24.35 -24.27 17.79
N ASP A 16 -23.44 -23.29 17.85
CA ASP A 16 -23.67 -21.93 17.38
C ASP A 16 -22.44 -21.35 16.65
N LEU A 17 -22.69 -20.46 15.69
CA LEU A 17 -21.66 -19.81 14.89
C LEU A 17 -20.71 -18.96 15.74
N ASN A 18 -21.19 -18.31 16.79
CA ASN A 18 -20.35 -17.47 17.65
C ASN A 18 -19.30 -18.27 18.44
N SER A 19 -19.51 -19.58 18.61
CA SER A 19 -18.57 -20.47 19.30
C SER A 19 -17.46 -21.01 18.38
N VAL A 20 -17.56 -20.80 17.07
CA VAL A 20 -16.62 -21.33 16.10
C VAL A 20 -15.34 -20.50 16.10
N LYS A 21 -14.28 -21.05 16.70
CA LYS A 21 -12.94 -20.43 16.75
C LYS A 21 -11.98 -20.98 15.70
N LYS A 22 -12.12 -22.24 15.31
CA LYS A 22 -11.24 -22.90 14.36
C LYS A 22 -12.06 -23.65 13.33
N LEU A 23 -11.74 -23.47 12.05
CA LEU A 23 -12.45 -24.16 10.97
C LEU A 23 -11.47 -24.60 9.89
N ASN A 24 -11.57 -25.87 9.51
CA ASN A 24 -10.85 -26.44 8.38
C ASN A 24 -11.81 -26.88 7.27
N CYS A 25 -11.72 -26.17 6.14
CA CYS A 25 -12.45 -26.41 4.92
C CYS A 25 -11.51 -26.58 3.72
N CYS A 26 -10.33 -27.17 3.94
CA CYS A 26 -9.40 -27.51 2.86
C CYS A 26 -10.05 -28.47 1.85
N GLY A 27 -9.86 -28.23 0.54
CA GLY A 27 -10.30 -29.18 -0.50
C GLY A 27 -11.81 -29.36 -0.61
N CYS A 28 -12.61 -28.39 -0.18
CA CYS A 28 -14.07 -28.48 -0.18
C CYS A 28 -14.72 -27.86 -1.43
N SER A 29 -13.93 -27.52 -2.46
CA SER A 29 -14.39 -26.87 -3.71
C SER A 29 -15.24 -25.62 -3.46
N LEU A 30 -14.92 -24.88 -2.40
CA LEU A 30 -15.63 -23.69 -1.99
C LEU A 30 -15.36 -22.53 -2.94
N SER A 31 -16.40 -21.78 -3.26
CA SER A 31 -16.31 -20.55 -4.06
C SER A 31 -17.03 -19.39 -3.36
N ASP A 32 -18.08 -19.69 -2.59
CA ASP A 32 -18.82 -18.72 -1.79
C ASP A 32 -18.57 -18.97 -0.30
N ILE A 33 -17.92 -17.98 0.32
CA ILE A 33 -17.57 -17.94 1.74
C ILE A 33 -18.29 -16.82 2.51
N SER A 34 -19.42 -16.32 1.97
CA SER A 34 -20.23 -15.23 2.54
C SER A 34 -20.62 -15.45 4.01
N ILE A 35 -20.72 -16.71 4.45
CA ILE A 35 -21.07 -17.07 5.83
C ILE A 35 -20.10 -16.53 6.89
N PHE A 36 -18.84 -16.23 6.54
CA PHE A 36 -17.87 -15.71 7.52
C PHE A 36 -18.21 -14.30 8.02
N SER A 37 -19.06 -13.55 7.31
CA SER A 37 -19.64 -12.30 7.83
C SER A 37 -20.44 -12.50 9.13
N GLN A 38 -20.88 -13.74 9.41
CA GLN A 38 -21.65 -14.13 10.60
C GLN A 38 -20.81 -14.88 11.64
N ILE A 39 -19.48 -14.95 11.48
CA ILE A 39 -18.57 -15.71 12.36
C ILE A 39 -17.41 -14.80 12.81
N PRO A 40 -17.68 -13.71 13.56
CA PRO A 40 -16.66 -12.70 13.89
C PRO A 40 -15.56 -13.22 14.84
N ASN A 41 -15.82 -14.33 15.55
CA ASN A 41 -14.94 -14.91 16.56
C ASN A 41 -13.98 -15.98 16.01
N ILE A 42 -13.94 -16.19 14.69
CA ILE A 42 -13.01 -17.15 14.10
C ILE A 42 -11.56 -16.67 14.32
N GLU A 43 -10.71 -17.57 14.81
CA GLU A 43 -9.30 -17.32 15.12
C GLU A 43 -8.37 -18.00 14.11
N VAL A 44 -8.69 -19.23 13.69
CA VAL A 44 -7.88 -20.02 12.74
C VAL A 44 -8.76 -20.54 11.61
N LEU A 45 -8.41 -20.19 10.37
CA LEU A 45 -9.21 -20.52 9.20
C LEU A 45 -8.36 -21.15 8.10
N THR A 46 -8.64 -22.42 7.77
CA THR A 46 -8.02 -23.13 6.66
C THR A 46 -8.97 -23.27 5.49
N LEU A 47 -8.66 -22.57 4.40
CA LEU A 47 -9.41 -22.52 3.15
C LEU A 47 -8.56 -22.87 1.92
N SER A 48 -7.42 -23.54 2.13
CA SER A 48 -6.55 -23.97 1.04
C SER A 48 -7.25 -24.93 0.06
N VAL A 49 -6.79 -24.95 -1.19
CA VAL A 49 -7.30 -25.85 -2.24
C VAL A 49 -8.81 -25.68 -2.45
N ASN A 50 -9.23 -24.45 -2.72
CA ASN A 50 -10.61 -24.10 -3.05
C ASN A 50 -10.61 -23.20 -4.31
N SER A 51 -11.74 -22.56 -4.60
CA SER A 51 -11.95 -21.67 -5.74
C SER A 51 -12.44 -20.29 -5.27
N ILE A 52 -11.84 -19.79 -4.18
CA ILE A 52 -12.18 -18.50 -3.60
C ILE A 52 -11.48 -17.41 -4.40
N SER A 53 -12.22 -16.41 -4.85
CA SER A 53 -11.70 -15.24 -5.56
C SER A 53 -11.74 -13.96 -4.74
N SER A 54 -12.67 -13.83 -3.78
CA SER A 54 -12.82 -12.63 -2.96
C SER A 54 -12.67 -12.91 -1.46
N LEU A 55 -12.07 -11.94 -0.76
CA LEU A 55 -11.84 -11.97 0.68
C LEU A 55 -12.77 -11.03 1.46
N SER A 56 -13.65 -10.30 0.77
CA SER A 56 -14.61 -9.37 1.39
C SER A 56 -15.40 -9.94 2.58
N PRO A 57 -15.85 -11.23 2.60
CA PRO A 57 -16.60 -11.75 3.74
C PRO A 57 -15.78 -11.92 5.02
N LEU A 58 -14.45 -11.82 4.94
CA LEU A 58 -13.55 -11.93 6.08
C LEU A 58 -13.28 -10.60 6.78
N ALA A 59 -13.73 -9.47 6.22
CA ALA A 59 -13.43 -8.13 6.76
C ALA A 59 -13.90 -7.92 8.20
N GLY A 60 -14.98 -8.58 8.62
CA GLY A 60 -15.51 -8.51 9.99
C GLY A 60 -14.90 -9.50 10.99
N CYS A 61 -13.95 -10.35 10.56
CA CYS A 61 -13.37 -11.41 11.40
C CYS A 61 -12.23 -10.88 12.28
N HIS A 62 -12.51 -9.93 13.17
CA HIS A 62 -11.52 -9.22 13.99
C HIS A 62 -10.67 -10.14 14.90
N SER A 63 -11.17 -11.35 15.20
CA SER A 63 -10.45 -12.35 15.99
C SER A 63 -9.47 -13.19 15.18
N LEU A 64 -9.45 -13.06 13.85
CA LEU A 64 -8.67 -13.92 12.96
C LEU A 64 -7.17 -13.70 13.16
N CYS A 65 -6.46 -14.77 13.51
CA CYS A 65 -5.03 -14.81 13.76
C CYS A 65 -4.28 -15.51 12.62
N GLU A 66 -4.86 -16.58 12.07
CA GLU A 66 -4.23 -17.43 11.07
C GLU A 66 -5.19 -17.70 9.90
N LEU A 67 -4.73 -17.42 8.68
CA LEU A 67 -5.51 -17.56 7.46
C LEU A 67 -4.72 -18.32 6.39
N TYR A 68 -5.23 -19.48 5.98
CA TYR A 68 -4.62 -20.29 4.93
C TYR A 68 -5.49 -20.29 3.68
N LEU A 69 -4.99 -19.71 2.60
CA LEU A 69 -5.64 -19.51 1.31
C LEU A 69 -4.83 -20.12 0.15
N ARG A 70 -3.83 -20.96 0.44
CA ARG A 70 -2.98 -21.58 -0.59
C ARG A 70 -3.82 -22.26 -1.67
N ARG A 71 -3.46 -22.06 -2.95
CA ARG A 71 -4.13 -22.68 -4.10
C ARG A 71 -5.64 -22.34 -4.15
N ASN A 72 -5.92 -21.05 -4.32
CA ASN A 72 -7.23 -20.50 -4.60
C ASN A 72 -7.18 -19.68 -5.91
N THR A 73 -8.21 -18.90 -6.20
CA THR A 73 -8.35 -18.13 -7.45
C THR A 73 -8.34 -16.62 -7.19
N ILE A 74 -7.58 -16.16 -6.19
CA ILE A 74 -7.46 -14.73 -5.88
C ILE A 74 -6.59 -14.06 -6.95
N GLN A 75 -7.21 -13.18 -7.74
CA GLN A 75 -6.58 -12.62 -8.94
C GLN A 75 -5.63 -11.46 -8.64
N SER A 76 -5.95 -10.66 -7.64
CA SER A 76 -5.26 -9.41 -7.34
C SER A 76 -4.98 -9.27 -5.85
N LEU A 77 -3.87 -8.61 -5.51
CA LEU A 77 -3.56 -8.25 -4.13
C LEU A 77 -4.51 -7.18 -3.57
N SER A 78 -5.33 -6.53 -4.42
CA SER A 78 -6.38 -5.59 -3.99
C SER A 78 -7.33 -6.20 -2.95
N GLU A 79 -7.60 -7.51 -3.02
CA GLU A 79 -8.46 -8.20 -2.03
C GLU A 79 -7.91 -8.15 -0.60
N LEU A 80 -6.62 -7.85 -0.42
CA LEU A 80 -6.01 -7.70 0.90
C LEU A 80 -6.49 -6.44 1.62
N CYS A 81 -7.11 -5.47 0.93
CA CYS A 81 -7.73 -4.31 1.57
C CYS A 81 -8.77 -4.72 2.63
N HIS A 82 -9.50 -5.80 2.38
CA HIS A 82 -10.49 -6.36 3.30
C HIS A 82 -9.87 -6.94 4.57
N LEU A 83 -8.58 -7.28 4.54
CA LEU A 83 -7.86 -7.85 5.68
C LEU A 83 -7.06 -6.79 6.46
N ARG A 84 -6.89 -5.58 5.90
CA ARG A 84 -6.07 -4.50 6.49
C ARG A 84 -6.54 -4.09 7.89
N SER A 85 -7.85 -4.14 8.14
CA SER A 85 -8.46 -3.78 9.41
C SER A 85 -8.36 -4.89 10.47
N LEU A 86 -7.90 -6.10 10.14
CA LEU A 86 -7.85 -7.23 11.06
C LEU A 86 -6.66 -7.10 12.02
N PRO A 87 -6.87 -6.74 13.29
CA PRO A 87 -5.78 -6.32 14.16
C PRO A 87 -4.90 -7.47 14.62
N ARG A 88 -5.43 -8.70 14.56
CA ARG A 88 -4.82 -9.92 15.11
C ARG A 88 -4.23 -10.84 14.05
N LEU A 89 -4.37 -10.55 12.75
CA LEU A 89 -3.87 -11.42 11.70
C LEU A 89 -2.33 -11.45 11.72
N LYS A 90 -1.76 -12.60 12.07
CA LYS A 90 -0.31 -12.81 12.21
C LYS A 90 0.26 -13.80 11.19
N VAL A 91 -0.54 -14.78 10.76
CA VAL A 91 -0.08 -15.82 9.85
C VAL A 91 -0.98 -15.86 8.63
N MET A 92 -0.38 -15.77 7.44
CA MET A 92 -1.11 -15.87 6.19
C MET A 92 -0.38 -16.78 5.20
N TRP A 93 -1.13 -17.58 4.46
CA TRP A 93 -0.61 -18.37 3.34
C TRP A 93 -1.45 -18.09 2.09
N LEU A 94 -0.87 -17.42 1.11
CA LEU A 94 -1.51 -16.99 -0.12
C LEU A 94 -0.85 -17.59 -1.39
N ALA A 95 0.28 -18.27 -1.27
CA ALA A 95 0.97 -18.94 -2.39
C ALA A 95 0.04 -19.80 -3.28
N GLU A 96 0.43 -19.98 -4.55
CA GLU A 96 -0.37 -20.64 -5.59
C GLU A 96 -1.73 -19.96 -5.87
N ASN A 97 -1.84 -18.66 -5.62
CA ASN A 97 -2.92 -17.84 -6.16
C ASN A 97 -2.40 -17.05 -7.37
N PRO A 98 -3.27 -16.71 -8.34
CA PRO A 98 -2.87 -15.87 -9.48
C PRO A 98 -2.23 -14.53 -9.07
N CYS A 99 -2.64 -13.93 -7.95
CA CYS A 99 -2.05 -12.71 -7.40
C CYS A 99 -0.55 -12.84 -7.02
N CYS A 100 -0.03 -14.06 -6.88
CA CYS A 100 1.37 -14.32 -6.56
C CYS A 100 2.28 -14.41 -7.81
N GLY A 101 1.72 -14.46 -9.02
CA GLY A 101 2.44 -14.78 -10.26
C GLY A 101 3.40 -13.71 -10.79
N GLY A 102 3.52 -12.56 -10.12
CA GLY A 102 4.50 -11.52 -10.45
C GLY A 102 5.91 -11.83 -9.94
N GLU A 103 6.73 -10.79 -9.79
CA GLU A 103 8.03 -10.91 -9.14
C GLU A 103 7.85 -11.25 -7.65
N ALA A 104 8.43 -12.37 -7.21
CA ALA A 104 8.26 -12.88 -5.84
C ALA A 104 8.62 -11.85 -4.76
N ASN A 105 9.68 -11.05 -4.98
CA ASN A 105 10.08 -9.99 -4.06
C ASN A 105 9.05 -8.86 -4.02
N LYS A 106 8.54 -8.41 -5.17
CA LYS A 106 7.51 -7.35 -5.22
C LYS A 106 6.23 -7.81 -4.55
N TYR A 107 5.80 -9.04 -4.81
CA TYR A 107 4.65 -9.66 -4.16
C TYR A 107 4.81 -9.65 -2.63
N ARG A 108 5.93 -10.15 -2.12
CA ARG A 108 6.17 -10.24 -0.67
C ARG A 108 6.17 -8.86 -0.02
N LEU A 109 6.87 -7.89 -0.60
CA LEU A 109 6.91 -6.52 -0.10
C LEU A 109 5.53 -5.84 -0.14
N ALA A 110 4.76 -6.01 -1.21
CA ALA A 110 3.41 -5.45 -1.32
C ALA A 110 2.44 -6.03 -0.27
N VAL A 111 2.50 -7.34 -0.02
CA VAL A 111 1.69 -7.99 1.03
C VAL A 111 2.07 -7.45 2.40
N LEU A 112 3.37 -7.38 2.72
CA LEU A 112 3.85 -6.92 4.03
C LEU A 112 3.57 -5.43 4.27
N ARG A 113 3.60 -4.61 3.22
CA ARG A 113 3.20 -3.20 3.30
C ARG A 113 1.72 -3.04 3.60
N CYS A 114 0.86 -3.86 3.00
CA CYS A 114 -0.58 -3.84 3.25
C CYS A 114 -0.96 -4.43 4.61
N LEU A 115 -0.23 -5.45 5.06
CA LEU A 115 -0.44 -6.17 6.32
C LEU A 115 0.82 -6.13 7.20
N PRO A 116 1.21 -4.97 7.74
CA PRO A 116 2.49 -4.81 8.43
C PRO A 116 2.59 -5.55 9.77
N ARG A 117 1.47 -6.07 10.29
CA ARG A 117 1.41 -6.84 11.54
C ARG A 117 1.69 -8.33 11.36
N LEU A 118 1.89 -8.77 10.12
CA LEU A 118 2.08 -10.17 9.76
C LEU A 118 3.46 -10.67 10.22
N GLN A 119 3.48 -11.82 10.90
CA GLN A 119 4.69 -12.47 11.40
C GLN A 119 5.16 -13.61 10.50
N LYS A 120 4.25 -14.18 9.71
CA LYS A 120 4.55 -15.30 8.81
C LYS A 120 3.71 -15.21 7.55
N LEU A 121 4.39 -15.27 6.41
CA LEU A 121 3.80 -15.27 5.07
C LEU A 121 4.34 -16.45 4.26
N ASP A 122 3.45 -17.27 3.69
CA ASP A 122 3.79 -18.37 2.79
C ASP A 122 4.82 -19.35 3.35
N ASN A 123 4.62 -19.69 4.63
CA ASN A 123 5.50 -20.53 5.44
C ASN A 123 6.88 -19.91 5.77
N GLN A 124 7.13 -18.65 5.44
CA GLN A 124 8.35 -17.93 5.78
C GLN A 124 8.09 -16.90 6.87
N VAL A 125 8.95 -16.89 7.89
CA VAL A 125 8.91 -15.85 8.94
C VAL A 125 9.19 -14.49 8.30
N VAL A 126 8.52 -13.46 8.78
CA VAL A 126 8.75 -12.07 8.37
C VAL A 126 9.78 -11.48 9.31
N THR A 127 10.89 -10.98 8.76
CA THR A 127 11.90 -10.28 9.57
C THR A 127 11.62 -8.79 9.65
N GLU A 128 12.23 -8.11 10.63
CA GLU A 128 12.07 -6.66 10.80
C GLU A 128 12.69 -5.88 9.63
N GLU A 129 13.78 -6.38 9.06
CA GLU A 129 14.44 -5.81 7.88
C GLU A 129 13.52 -5.91 6.65
N GLU A 130 12.90 -7.08 6.44
CA GLU A 130 11.93 -7.27 5.34
C GLU A 130 10.74 -6.34 5.49
N LEU A 131 10.21 -6.18 6.70
CA LEU A 131 9.10 -5.27 6.97
C LEU A 131 9.51 -3.82 6.72
N SER A 132 10.70 -3.42 7.16
CA SER A 132 11.25 -2.07 6.92
C SER A 132 11.41 -1.79 5.43
N LEU A 133 11.90 -2.77 4.66
CA LEU A 133 11.98 -2.70 3.20
C LEU A 133 10.59 -2.61 2.56
N ALA A 134 9.61 -3.36 3.07
CA ALA A 134 8.24 -3.33 2.55
C ALA A 134 7.57 -1.97 2.76
N LEU A 135 7.75 -1.35 3.93
CA LEU A 135 7.19 -0.03 4.24
C LEU A 135 7.79 1.08 3.36
N THR A 136 9.06 0.93 2.97
CA THR A 136 9.79 1.94 2.19
C THR A 136 9.68 1.72 0.67
N HIS A 137 9.71 0.47 0.20
CA HIS A 137 9.81 0.11 -1.22
C HIS A 137 8.63 -0.70 -1.75
N GLY A 138 7.74 -1.20 -0.87
CA GLY A 138 6.55 -1.93 -1.30
C GLY A 138 5.59 -1.03 -2.06
N GLU A 139 4.87 -1.59 -3.02
CA GLU A 139 3.81 -0.88 -3.74
C GLU A 139 2.58 -0.70 -2.83
N ASP A 140 1.89 0.44 -2.91
CA ASP A 140 0.57 0.52 -2.25
C ASP A 140 -0.40 -0.29 -3.07
N ILE A 141 -1.09 -1.16 -2.36
CA ILE A 141 -2.33 -1.70 -2.88
C ILE A 141 -3.37 -0.63 -2.57
N THR A 142 -3.43 0.41 -3.40
CA THR A 142 -4.56 1.34 -3.37
C THR A 142 -5.79 0.55 -3.79
N THR A 143 -6.82 0.59 -2.96
CA THR A 143 -8.16 0.24 -3.41
C THR A 143 -8.49 1.13 -4.61
N PRO A 144 -9.11 0.59 -5.68
CA PRO A 144 -9.73 1.46 -6.67
C PRO A 144 -10.70 2.42 -5.95
N PRO A 145 -10.83 3.67 -6.40
CA PRO A 145 -11.77 4.61 -5.80
C PRO A 145 -13.18 4.04 -5.99
N GLY A 146 -13.80 3.59 -4.90
CA GLY A 146 -15.14 3.01 -4.94
C GLY A 146 -15.35 1.81 -4.03
N THR A 147 -15.02 1.92 -2.74
CA THR A 147 -15.68 1.10 -1.71
C THR A 147 -15.63 1.79 -0.35
N ASP A 148 -16.17 3.01 -0.29
CA ASP A 148 -16.55 3.61 0.98
C ASP A 148 -17.83 2.91 1.47
N GLN A 149 -17.67 1.97 2.38
CA GLN A 149 -18.71 1.66 3.37
C GLN A 149 -18.19 2.05 4.74
N GLU A 150 -17.96 3.35 4.93
CA GLU A 150 -18.16 3.96 6.24
C GLU A 150 -19.65 4.25 6.39
N GLN A 151 -20.32 3.41 7.20
CA GLN A 151 -21.63 3.76 7.73
C GLN A 151 -21.45 4.88 8.76
N LEU A 152 -21.70 6.11 8.33
CA LEU A 152 -22.22 7.16 9.21
C LEU A 152 -23.58 7.58 8.66
N SER A 153 -24.60 7.23 9.43
CA SER A 153 -26.01 7.55 9.24
C SER A 153 -26.22 9.03 8.91
N THR A 154 -26.98 9.32 7.84
CA THR A 154 -28.20 10.15 7.94
C THR A 154 -29.04 10.02 6.66
N ASN A 155 -30.34 9.90 6.89
CA ASN A 155 -31.42 9.72 5.92
C ASN A 155 -31.56 10.86 4.90
N GLY A 156 -32.01 10.51 3.69
CA GLY A 156 -32.91 11.34 2.88
C GLY A 156 -32.56 11.47 1.40
N MET A 157 -33.38 10.80 0.55
CA MET A 157 -33.85 11.17 -0.81
C MET A 157 -33.24 12.41 -1.50
N ALA A 158 -33.12 12.53 -2.81
CA ALA A 158 -33.17 11.69 -4.02
C ALA A 158 -32.97 12.69 -5.19
N ASP A 159 -32.60 12.16 -6.36
CA ASP A 159 -32.70 12.78 -7.69
C ASP A 159 -31.67 13.88 -8.04
N VAL A 160 -31.09 14.00 -9.24
CA VAL A 160 -30.88 13.20 -10.46
C VAL A 160 -30.02 14.14 -11.34
N ASP A 161 -29.21 13.56 -12.23
CA ASP A 161 -28.55 14.16 -13.40
C ASP A 161 -27.26 15.01 -13.29
N THR A 162 -26.18 14.36 -13.76
CA THR A 162 -25.39 14.77 -14.94
C THR A 162 -24.38 15.92 -14.84
N GLU A 163 -23.12 15.51 -15.03
CA GLU A 163 -22.00 16.19 -15.71
C GLU A 163 -21.43 17.53 -15.18
N ASN A 164 -20.10 17.50 -15.12
CA ASN A 164 -19.16 18.58 -15.42
C ASN A 164 -18.71 19.56 -14.33
N ASP A 165 -17.41 19.80 -14.44
CA ASP A 165 -16.59 20.92 -14.00
C ASP A 165 -16.04 20.97 -12.57
N HIS A 166 -14.70 20.83 -12.54
CA HIS A 166 -13.80 21.36 -11.54
C HIS A 166 -14.07 22.86 -11.33
N LEU A 167 -14.75 23.20 -10.23
CA LEU A 167 -14.98 24.59 -9.86
C LEU A 167 -13.84 25.09 -8.97
N ASN A 168 -12.84 25.67 -9.63
CA ASN A 168 -11.87 26.57 -9.01
C ASN A 168 -12.50 27.97 -8.89
N TYR A 169 -13.30 28.20 -7.85
CA TYR A 169 -13.93 29.51 -7.64
C TYR A 169 -12.91 30.55 -7.18
N ASN A 170 -12.87 31.68 -7.88
CA ASN A 170 -12.08 32.84 -7.49
C ASN A 170 -12.70 33.49 -6.23
N MET A 171 -11.87 34.00 -5.33
CA MET A 171 -12.25 34.76 -4.12
C MET A 171 -13.32 35.84 -4.40
N GLU A 172 -13.31 36.41 -5.61
CA GLU A 172 -14.24 37.44 -6.06
C GLU A 172 -15.66 36.91 -6.28
N GLU A 173 -15.80 35.68 -6.78
CA GLU A 173 -17.09 35.00 -6.93
C GLU A 173 -17.65 34.59 -5.57
N THR A 174 -16.78 34.17 -4.65
CA THR A 174 -17.15 33.83 -3.27
C THR A 174 -17.74 35.04 -2.53
N ASN A 175 -17.17 36.24 -2.74
CA ASN A 175 -17.68 37.46 -2.13
C ASN A 175 -19.00 37.93 -2.75
N LYS A 176 -19.22 37.75 -4.06
CA LYS A 176 -20.51 38.02 -4.70
C LYS A 176 -21.63 37.12 -4.15
N ILE A 177 -21.33 35.84 -3.92
CA ILE A 177 -22.29 34.89 -3.32
C ILE A 177 -22.64 35.29 -1.88
N ARG A 178 -21.64 35.71 -1.08
CA ARG A 178 -21.88 36.18 0.30
C ARG A 178 -22.78 37.41 0.32
N GLU A 179 -22.58 38.34 -0.60
CA GLU A 179 -23.37 39.57 -0.67
C GLU A 179 -24.83 39.30 -1.06
N GLN A 180 -25.08 38.39 -2.00
CA GLN A 180 -26.44 37.95 -2.35
C GLN A 180 -27.16 37.24 -1.19
N LEU A 181 -26.41 36.60 -0.29
CA LEU A 181 -26.92 35.95 0.92
C LEU A 181 -26.98 36.88 2.15
N GLY A 182 -26.72 38.18 1.99
CA GLY A 182 -26.77 39.18 3.07
C GLY A 182 -25.61 39.10 4.07
N MET A 183 -24.51 38.44 3.71
CA MET A 183 -23.32 38.24 4.54
C MET A 183 -22.21 39.23 4.16
N LYS A 184 -21.37 39.63 5.13
CA LYS A 184 -20.25 40.54 4.86
C LYS A 184 -19.18 39.90 3.95
N PRO A 185 -18.61 40.65 2.99
CA PRO A 185 -17.52 40.17 2.15
C PRO A 185 -16.26 39.90 2.98
N LEU A 186 -15.48 38.90 2.57
CA LEU A 186 -14.18 38.61 3.15
C LEU A 186 -13.15 39.62 2.63
N ALA A 187 -12.56 40.41 3.53
CA ALA A 187 -11.48 41.34 3.22
C ALA A 187 -10.12 40.62 3.17
N ARG A 188 -9.25 41.02 2.24
CA ARG A 188 -7.97 40.35 1.93
C ARG A 188 -6.90 40.49 3.02
N ASP A 189 -7.12 41.31 4.06
CA ASP A 189 -6.05 41.76 4.96
C ASP A 189 -6.14 41.22 6.40
N LYS A 190 -6.38 39.93 6.58
CA LYS A 190 -6.13 39.25 7.88
C LYS A 190 -5.10 38.12 7.84
N PHE A 191 -4.45 37.90 6.70
CA PHE A 191 -3.25 37.06 6.61
C PHE A 191 -2.26 37.68 5.61
N ALA A 192 -1.72 38.85 5.96
CA ALA A 192 -0.59 39.44 5.26
C ALA A 192 0.48 39.81 6.30
N SER A 193 1.32 38.84 6.62
CA SER A 193 2.70 38.91 7.12
C SER A 193 3.08 37.45 7.39
N LEU A 194 3.88 36.77 6.58
CA LEU A 194 5.29 37.08 6.34
C LEU A 194 5.71 36.60 4.94
N SER A 195 6.11 37.56 4.12
CA SER A 195 7.21 37.51 3.14
C SER A 195 7.48 36.21 2.36
N SER A 196 7.15 36.23 1.07
CA SER A 196 8.01 35.67 0.02
C SER A 196 8.93 36.78 -0.51
N PRO A 197 10.00 36.46 -1.23
CA PRO A 197 9.94 36.81 -2.65
C PRO A 197 10.24 35.64 -3.58
N LEU A 198 9.40 35.54 -4.60
CA LEU A 198 9.65 34.78 -5.82
C LEU A 198 10.91 35.28 -6.53
N THR A 199 11.56 34.37 -7.26
CA THR A 199 12.10 34.70 -8.58
C THR A 199 11.84 33.57 -9.57
N GLU A 200 11.60 34.00 -10.80
CA GLU A 200 10.89 33.36 -11.90
C GLU A 200 11.65 32.26 -12.68
N GLU A 201 10.88 31.30 -13.21
CA GLU A 201 11.01 30.56 -14.50
C GLU A 201 12.23 29.61 -14.74
N PRO A 202 12.20 28.63 -15.68
CA PRO A 202 11.10 27.96 -16.40
C PRO A 202 11.15 26.39 -16.30
N LYS A 203 10.19 25.73 -16.95
CA LYS A 203 10.05 24.26 -17.09
C LYS A 203 11.36 23.55 -17.51
N LEU A 204 11.85 22.61 -16.69
CA LEU A 204 12.64 21.47 -17.15
C LEU A 204 12.54 20.26 -16.18
N VAL A 205 12.46 19.07 -16.75
CA VAL A 205 12.29 17.76 -16.10
C VAL A 205 13.52 17.35 -15.27
N PHE A 206 13.38 16.91 -14.00
CA PHE A 206 13.91 15.60 -13.50
C PHE A 206 13.62 15.33 -11.99
N LYS A 207 13.20 14.09 -11.70
CA LYS A 207 12.85 13.51 -10.39
C LYS A 207 14.04 13.32 -9.40
N ARG A 208 14.71 14.37 -8.91
CA ARG A 208 15.81 14.19 -7.92
C ARG A 208 15.84 15.15 -6.72
N THR A 209 14.90 16.07 -6.58
CA THR A 209 14.94 17.10 -5.52
C THR A 209 14.58 16.56 -4.14
N HIS A 210 13.53 15.75 -4.01
CA HIS A 210 13.07 15.27 -2.71
C HIS A 210 14.10 14.45 -1.91
N THR A 211 14.95 13.70 -2.61
CA THR A 211 16.01 12.90 -1.97
C THR A 211 17.15 13.77 -1.46
N LEU A 212 17.53 14.80 -2.23
CA LEU A 212 18.54 15.76 -1.82
C LEU A 212 18.03 16.63 -0.66
N ASP A 213 16.76 17.05 -0.70
CA ASP A 213 16.13 17.79 0.39
C ASP A 213 16.07 16.96 1.68
N ALA A 214 15.74 15.66 1.58
CA ALA A 214 15.75 14.76 2.72
C ALA A 214 17.16 14.54 3.30
N VAL A 215 18.18 14.39 2.43
CA VAL A 215 19.58 14.27 2.87
C VAL A 215 20.05 15.56 3.53
N LEU A 216 19.69 16.74 3.00
CA LEU A 216 20.03 18.03 3.60
C LEU A 216 19.34 18.25 4.95
N LEU A 217 18.10 17.77 5.12
CA LEU A 217 17.42 17.77 6.41
C LEU A 217 18.15 16.90 7.43
N LEU A 218 18.52 15.67 7.07
CA LEU A 218 19.26 14.78 7.96
C LEU A 218 20.65 15.32 8.31
N MET A 219 21.31 16.03 7.39
CA MET A 219 22.61 16.67 7.65
C MET A 219 22.53 17.88 8.59
N LYS A 220 21.35 18.49 8.79
CA LYS A 220 21.19 19.63 9.70
C LYS A 220 21.24 19.23 11.18
N ASP A 221 20.96 17.97 11.49
CA ASP A 221 20.88 17.46 12.86
C ASP A 221 22.21 16.84 13.34
N LEU A 222 23.23 16.80 12.48
CA LEU A 222 24.55 16.20 12.79
C LEU A 222 25.50 17.18 13.46
N ASP A 223 26.36 16.66 14.33
CA ASP A 223 27.45 17.43 14.93
C ASP A 223 28.68 17.55 14.00
N GLY A 224 29.70 18.30 14.43
CA GLY A 224 30.87 18.58 13.61
C GLY A 224 31.71 17.34 13.24
N GLU A 225 31.77 16.34 14.12
CA GLU A 225 32.54 15.10 13.86
C GLU A 225 31.78 14.17 12.91
N GLU A 226 30.46 14.08 13.09
CA GLU A 226 29.56 13.33 12.22
C GLU A 226 29.54 13.91 10.80
N LEU A 227 29.49 15.24 10.67
CA LEU A 227 29.51 15.91 9.37
C LEU A 227 30.82 15.66 8.60
N GLN A 228 31.94 15.62 9.32
CA GLN A 228 33.25 15.33 8.72
C GLN A 228 33.35 13.87 8.26
N THR A 229 32.74 12.94 8.99
CA THR A 229 32.61 11.53 8.58
C THR A 229 31.78 11.39 7.31
N VAL A 230 30.63 12.05 7.25
CA VAL A 230 29.76 12.07 6.05
C VAL A 230 30.51 12.64 4.85
N HIS A 231 31.27 13.72 5.04
CA HIS A 231 32.10 14.32 3.99
C HIS A 231 33.15 13.34 3.44
N THR A 232 33.92 12.68 4.31
CA THR A 232 34.93 11.70 3.89
C THR A 232 34.31 10.50 3.16
N VAL A 233 33.19 9.97 3.64
CA VAL A 233 32.49 8.85 3.00
C VAL A 233 31.92 9.25 1.64
N ALA A 234 31.32 10.43 1.54
CA ALA A 234 30.81 10.96 0.27
C ALA A 234 31.94 11.18 -0.74
N GLN A 235 33.08 11.73 -0.31
CA GLN A 235 34.26 11.94 -1.14
C GLN A 235 34.85 10.61 -1.64
N ASN A 236 34.97 9.61 -0.77
CA ASN A 236 35.43 8.26 -1.16
C ASN A 236 34.47 7.59 -2.15
N ARG A 237 33.15 7.75 -1.95
CA ARG A 237 32.17 7.24 -2.92
C ARG A 237 32.24 7.96 -4.26
N LEU A 238 32.43 9.28 -4.28
CA LEU A 238 32.60 10.04 -5.51
C LEU A 238 33.87 9.61 -6.26
N GLN A 239 34.97 9.38 -5.54
CA GLN A 239 36.22 8.85 -6.12
C GLN A 239 36.04 7.46 -6.74
N MET A 240 35.26 6.57 -6.10
CA MET A 240 34.94 5.25 -6.66
C MET A 240 34.14 5.36 -7.97
N TYR A 241 33.26 6.34 -8.09
CA TYR A 241 32.53 6.59 -9.35
C TYR A 241 33.45 7.15 -10.45
N THR A 242 34.40 8.02 -10.12
CA THR A 242 35.35 8.56 -11.13
C THR A 242 36.34 7.51 -11.63
N VAL A 243 36.88 6.68 -10.73
CA VAL A 243 37.84 5.61 -11.10
C VAL A 243 37.16 4.54 -11.97
N GLY A 244 35.90 4.18 -11.66
CA GLY A 244 35.12 3.24 -12.48
C GLY A 244 34.85 3.73 -13.92
N THR A 245 34.75 5.05 -14.12
CA THR A 245 34.54 5.64 -15.45
C THR A 245 35.81 5.75 -16.29
N GLU A 246 37.00 5.79 -15.68
CA GLU A 246 38.28 5.77 -16.41
C GLU A 246 38.62 4.35 -16.88
N THR A 247 38.38 3.32 -16.06
CA THR A 247 38.58 1.91 -16.46
C THR A 247 37.68 1.47 -17.61
N LEU A 248 36.49 2.07 -17.76
CA LEU A 248 35.59 1.81 -18.90
C LEU A 248 36.01 2.55 -20.18
N LYS A 249 36.72 3.68 -20.08
CA LYS A 249 37.22 4.42 -21.25
C LYS A 249 38.47 3.78 -21.85
N ASP A 250 39.34 3.19 -21.03
CA ASP A 250 40.55 2.52 -21.52
C ASP A 250 40.24 1.17 -22.17
N ALA A 251 39.26 0.41 -21.66
CA ALA A 251 38.85 -0.86 -22.27
C ALA A 251 38.24 -0.69 -23.68
N VAL A 252 37.47 0.38 -23.90
CA VAL A 252 36.87 0.69 -25.21
C VAL A 252 37.91 1.22 -26.22
N ARG A 253 39.04 1.75 -25.74
CA ARG A 253 40.13 2.23 -26.61
C ARG A 253 41.00 1.11 -27.14
N THR A 254 41.16 0.02 -26.38
CA THR A 254 41.93 -1.16 -26.79
C THR A 254 41.22 -2.06 -27.81
N GLU A 255 39.89 -2.13 -27.81
CA GLU A 255 39.14 -2.95 -28.78
C GLU A 255 39.04 -2.31 -30.18
N LYS A 256 39.10 -0.98 -30.30
CA LYS A 256 39.05 -0.29 -31.60
C LYS A 256 40.36 -0.33 -32.40
N THR A 257 41.46 -0.74 -31.81
CA THR A 257 42.77 -0.84 -32.50
C THR A 257 43.03 -2.20 -33.13
N THR A 258 42.26 -3.25 -32.79
CA THR A 258 42.44 -4.60 -33.35
C THR A 258 41.63 -4.88 -34.61
N ASP A 259 40.61 -4.09 -34.92
CA ASP A 259 39.74 -4.28 -36.11
C ASP A 259 40.14 -3.45 -37.34
N MET A 260 41.33 -2.82 -37.35
CA MET A 260 41.80 -2.00 -38.48
C MET A 260 43.10 -2.50 -39.13
N GLN A 261 43.51 -3.72 -38.82
CA GLN A 261 44.59 -4.42 -39.52
C GLN A 261 44.16 -5.87 -39.73
N HIS A 262 43.37 -6.15 -40.77
CA HIS A 262 43.39 -7.36 -41.61
C HIS A 262 42.78 -7.00 -42.97
#